data_AF-A0A6A4GHZ3-F1
#
_entry.id   AF-A0A6A4GHZ3-F1
#
_cell.length_a   1.000
_cell.length_b   1.000
_cell.length_c   1.000
_cell.angle_alpha   90.00
_cell.angle_beta   90.00
_cell.angle_gamma   90.00
#
_symmetry.space_group_name_H-M   'P 1'
#
loop_
_entity.id
_entity.type
_entity.pdbx_description
1 polymer ?
#
loop_
_entity_poly.entity_id
_entity_poly.type
_entity_poly.pdbx_seq_one_letter_code
_entity_poly.pdbx_strand_id
1 'polypeptide(L)' 'EVGEAGICFQQDSAPLHHSKSTLKWLADHHIPLFPHPPSSHDLSPIEPV' A
#
# COMPACT_ATOMS: atom_id res chain seq x y z
N GLU A 1 2.78 12.94 -17.21
CA GLU A 1 1.47 13.58 -16.97
C GLU A 1 0.85 12.90 -15.77
N VAL A 2 0.67 13.61 -14.66
CA VAL A 2 0.07 13.06 -13.43
C VAL A 2 -1.45 13.14 -13.60
N GLY A 3 -1.98 12.16 -14.34
CA GLY A 3 -3.41 12.07 -14.66
C GLY A 3 -4.17 11.32 -13.57
N GLU A 4 -5.08 12.04 -12.91
CA GLU A 4 -6.00 11.59 -11.86
C GLU A 4 -5.34 11.04 -10.59
N ALA A 5 -5.66 11.62 -9.42
CA ALA A 5 -5.32 11.01 -8.13
C ALA A 5 -6.17 9.75 -7.94
N GLY A 6 -5.81 8.66 -8.63
CA GLY A 6 -6.47 7.38 -8.53
C GLY A 6 -6.43 6.85 -7.10
N ILE A 7 -7.48 6.13 -6.71
CA ILE A 7 -7.55 5.47 -5.39
C ILE A 7 -6.41 4.45 -5.33
N CYS A 8 -5.53 4.60 -4.34
CA CYS A 8 -4.45 3.66 -4.05
C CYS A 8 -4.74 2.87 -2.77
N PHE A 9 -4.35 1.60 -2.76
CA PHE A 9 -4.41 0.76 -1.57
C PHE A 9 -3.19 1.02 -0.68
N GLN A 10 -3.42 1.45 0.56
CA GLN A 10 -2.38 1.60 1.56
C GLN A 10 -2.33 0.35 2.45
N GLN A 11 -1.11 -0.10 2.74
CA GLN A 11 -0.79 -1.20 3.65
C GLN A 11 0.52 -0.89 4.37
N ASP A 12 0.77 -1.53 5.50
CA ASP A 12 2.05 -1.44 6.21
C ASP A 12 3.13 -2.30 5.53
N SER A 13 4.35 -2.29 6.08
CA SER A 13 5.49 -3.05 5.54
C SER A 13 5.62 -4.47 6.12
N ALA A 14 4.58 -5.07 6.70
CA ALA A 14 4.71 -6.42 7.26
C ALA A 14 5.06 -7.44 6.16
N PRO A 15 5.91 -8.45 6.44
CA PRO A 15 6.40 -9.37 5.41
C PRO A 15 5.32 -10.12 4.61
N LEU A 16 4.15 -10.34 5.23
CA LEU A 16 2.99 -11.00 4.60
C LEU A 16 2.40 -10.15 3.46
N HIS A 17 2.39 -8.83 3.60
CA HIS A 17 1.90 -7.86 2.62
C HIS A 17 2.86 -7.72 1.42
N HIS A 18 4.14 -7.98 1.64
CA HIS A 18 5.19 -7.95 0.62
C HIS A 18 5.59 -9.34 0.07
N SER A 19 4.85 -10.39 0.45
CA SER A 19 5.11 -11.72 -0.08
C SER A 19 4.88 -11.77 -1.60
N LYS A 20 5.62 -12.63 -2.31
CA LYS A 20 5.51 -12.77 -3.77
C LYS A 20 4.08 -13.08 -4.21
N SER A 21 3.37 -13.94 -3.48
CA SER A 21 1.98 -14.29 -3.76
C SER A 21 1.04 -13.11 -3.57
N THR A 22 1.22 -12.32 -2.50
CA THR A 22 0.39 -11.15 -2.22
C THR A 22 0.58 -10.06 -3.28
N LEU A 23 1.84 -9.73 -3.59
CA LEU A 23 2.14 -8.73 -4.61
C LEU A 23 1.67 -9.16 -6.01
N LYS A 24 1.77 -10.46 -6.33
CA LYS A 24 1.21 -11.00 -7.58
C LYS A 24 -0.31 -10.82 -7.62
N TRP A 25 -1.01 -11.15 -6.54
CA TRP A 25 -2.47 -11.00 -6.48
C TRP A 25 -2.88 -9.53 -6.68
N LEU A 26 -2.23 -8.59 -5.99
CA LEU A 26 -2.48 -7.16 -6.16
C LEU A 26 -2.25 -6.69 -7.61
N ALA A 27 -1.16 -7.14 -8.22
CA ALA A 27 -0.83 -6.81 -9.62
C ALA A 27 -1.83 -7.42 -10.61
N ASP A 28 -2.19 -8.70 -10.46
CA ASP A 28 -3.16 -9.40 -11.31
C ASP A 28 -4.55 -8.74 -11.26
N HIS A 29 -4.89 -8.11 -10.12
CA HIS A 29 -6.14 -7.40 -9.90
C HIS A 29 -6.07 -5.89 -10.19
N HIS A 30 -4.95 -5.38 -10.70
CA HIS A 30 -4.74 -3.95 -10.99
C HIS A 30 -4.98 -3.03 -9.79
N ILE A 31 -4.57 -3.47 -8.58
CA ILE A 31 -4.69 -2.70 -7.35
C ILE A 31 -3.39 -1.89 -7.16
N PRO A 32 -3.40 -0.56 -7.36
CA PRO A 32 -2.21 0.26 -7.16
C PRO A 32 -1.88 0.38 -5.67
N LEU A 33 -0.59 0.25 -5.33
CA LEU A 33 -0.12 0.41 -3.96
C LEU A 33 0.29 1.86 -3.68
N PHE A 34 -0.18 2.38 -2.54
CA PHE A 34 0.27 3.66 -2.02
C PHE A 34 1.68 3.49 -1.44
N PRO A 35 2.67 4.34 -1.83
CA PRO A 35 3.99 4.32 -1.22
C PRO A 35 3.90 4.69 0.27
N HIS A 36 4.24 3.76 1.16
CA HIS A 36 4.26 4.00 2.61
C HIS A 36 5.66 3.70 3.17
N PRO A 37 6.28 4.65 3.90
CA PRO A 37 7.60 4.44 4.48
C PRO A 37 7.55 3.40 5.63
N PRO A 38 8.60 2.57 5.78
CA PRO A 38 8.68 1.62 6.88
C PRO A 38 8.63 2.32 8.25
N SER A 39 8.11 1.63 9.26
CA SER A 39 8.08 2.09 10.66
C SER A 39 7.42 3.47 10.88
N SER A 40 6.48 3.86 10.01
CA SER A 40 5.83 5.18 10.03
C SER A 40 4.36 5.06 10.42
N HIS A 41 4.11 4.52 11.61
CA HIS A 41 2.75 4.30 12.14
C HIS A 41 1.98 5.62 12.27
N ASP A 42 2.67 6.71 12.57
CA ASP A 42 2.15 8.08 12.66
C ASP A 42 1.59 8.61 11.32
N LEU A 43 2.02 8.05 10.19
CA LEU A 43 1.53 8.43 8.86
C LEU A 43 0.32 7.59 8.42
N SER A 44 -0.08 6.60 9.21
CA SER A 44 -1.23 5.75 8.92
C SER A 44 -2.50 6.37 9.53
N PRO A 45 -3.51 6.74 8.72
CA PRO A 45 -4.72 7.40 9.23
C PRO A 45 -5.61 6.48 10.09
N ILE A 46 -5.31 5.17 10.14
CA ILE A 46 -6.03 4.20 10.99
C ILE A 46 -5.51 4.23 12.43
N GLU A 47 -4.27 4.66 12.65
CA GLU A 47 -3.68 4.76 13.98
C GLU A 47 -4.26 6.01 14.68
N PRO A 48 -4.77 5.88 15.91
CA PRO A 48 -5.23 7.04 16.67
C PRO A 48 -4.03 7.94 17.02
N VAL A 49 -4.20 9.24 16.80
CA VAL A 49 -3.26 10.28 17.20
C VAL A 49 -3.33 10.54 18.70
#